data_AF-A0A499UJZ9-F1
#
_entry.id   AF-A0A499UJZ9-F1
#
_cell.length_a   1.000
_cell.length_b   1.000
_cell.length_c   1.000
_cell.angle_alpha   90.00
_cell.angle_beta   90.00
_cell.angle_gamma   90.00
#
_symmetry.space_group_name_H-M   'P 1'
#
loop_
_entity.id
_entity.type
_entity.pdbx_description
1 polymer ?
#
loop_
_entity_poly.entity_id
_entity_poly.type
_entity_poly.pdbx_seq_one_letter_code
_entity_poly.pdbx_strand_id
1 'polypeptide(L)'
;MRLYLASGLIHGIGETLATAIVDRFGDRTLHIIDTEPQRLLDVHGIGPTRLEHISQAWHTQKAIAEIMVFLQGLGLSAHLAVKIYQTYTDDNRNPMDVVRHTPYQLCRDIHGIGFETADRIALATGIPKHSDQRLQAALLHTLTHARARGNCHLPERVLLARTRHLLTDNDPTMADILEDPILRQALEALRTRGETVIESLPTPVLEDADVFHAVTAVSLTFMYRAETGLAQDILRLHHAPSTLAEYTDWTGLLAHAAPKGLTEEQQRTVLLALTATVSVLTGGPGCGKTHTLRTLVALAEQAGIPIALAAPTGKAAKRMEETTGHQATTVHRLISSRLNPTDRPDDHTRLEAADLIVIDEASMLDVQLAARLTAAIRTGCHLLLVGDTDQLPSVGPGRVLRDLLAVPDIPRTHLTHIFRQDDQSAAIIDNAHRILRGLPPLPAPGVFGCRPWKTPKPLPKKSWNSLPPASRTTSTPYPTTSKSSAPPGATPPGLSRSTPACRPDSTRPHLASPSTTTKDTSFVSVTASCRSATSPTAARTVSSTDPPAPSPPSTPKPTSSP
;
A
#
# COMPACT_ATOMS: atom_id res chain seq x y z
N MET A 1 -37.71 -20.93 -22.05
CA MET A 1 -37.83 -19.49 -22.37
C MET A 1 -38.22 -18.63 -21.16
N ARG A 2 -39.46 -18.69 -20.63
CA ARG A 2 -39.96 -17.80 -19.55
C ARG A 2 -38.96 -17.59 -18.38
N LEU A 3 -38.45 -18.66 -17.78
CA LEU A 3 -37.44 -18.63 -16.70
C LEU A 3 -36.14 -17.87 -17.02
N TYR A 4 -35.71 -17.83 -18.29
CA TYR A 4 -34.50 -17.10 -18.69
C TYR A 4 -34.74 -15.59 -18.71
N LEU A 5 -35.88 -15.14 -19.25
CA LEU A 5 -36.24 -13.72 -19.25
C LEU A 5 -36.60 -13.22 -17.84
N ALA A 6 -37.20 -14.08 -17.01
CA ALA A 6 -37.54 -13.78 -15.61
C ALA A 6 -36.35 -13.84 -14.64
N SER A 7 -35.17 -14.28 -15.08
CA SER A 7 -33.99 -14.54 -14.23
C SER A 7 -33.31 -13.30 -13.62
N GLY A 8 -33.78 -12.09 -13.96
CA GLY A 8 -33.13 -10.83 -13.60
C GLY A 8 -31.93 -10.45 -14.50
N LEU A 9 -31.46 -11.35 -15.35
CA LEU A 9 -30.35 -11.07 -16.30
C LEU A 9 -30.68 -9.95 -17.30
N ILE A 10 -31.96 -9.72 -17.60
CA ILE A 10 -32.43 -8.57 -18.39
C ILE A 10 -33.22 -7.65 -17.46
N HIS A 11 -32.56 -6.59 -16.98
CA HIS A 11 -33.18 -5.63 -16.08
C HIS A 11 -34.36 -4.94 -16.78
N GLY A 12 -35.54 -4.95 -16.14
CA GLY A 12 -36.80 -4.42 -16.68
C GLY A 12 -37.83 -5.48 -17.09
N ILE A 13 -37.46 -6.77 -17.17
CA ILE A 13 -38.41 -7.87 -17.40
C ILE A 13 -38.68 -8.62 -16.08
N GLY A 14 -39.87 -8.42 -15.50
CA GLY A 14 -40.38 -9.23 -14.39
C GLY A 14 -41.07 -10.51 -14.87
N GLU A 15 -41.34 -11.46 -13.97
CA GLU A 15 -41.91 -12.79 -14.30
C GLU A 15 -43.24 -12.75 -15.07
N THR A 16 -44.13 -11.81 -14.73
CA THR A 16 -45.39 -11.57 -15.45
C THR A 16 -45.16 -11.09 -16.87
N LEU A 17 -44.19 -10.19 -17.09
CA LEU A 17 -43.84 -9.68 -18.41
C LEU A 17 -43.08 -10.71 -19.24
N ALA A 18 -42.17 -11.47 -18.63
CA ALA A 18 -41.48 -12.62 -19.24
C ALA A 18 -42.48 -13.67 -19.74
N THR A 19 -43.58 -13.87 -19.01
CA THR A 19 -44.69 -14.74 -19.44
C THR A 19 -45.43 -14.11 -20.61
N ALA A 20 -45.90 -12.86 -20.51
CA ALA A 20 -46.63 -12.19 -21.58
C ALA A 20 -45.86 -12.08 -22.92
N ILE A 21 -44.54 -11.82 -22.87
CA ILE A 21 -43.69 -11.79 -24.07
C ILE A 21 -43.62 -13.19 -24.72
N VAL A 22 -43.35 -14.24 -23.94
CA VAL A 22 -43.23 -15.61 -24.47
C VAL A 22 -44.57 -16.15 -24.96
N ASP A 23 -45.68 -15.76 -24.34
CA ASP A 23 -47.01 -16.21 -24.75
C ASP A 23 -47.46 -15.52 -26.06
N ARG A 24 -46.92 -14.32 -26.34
CA ARG A 24 -47.15 -13.58 -27.61
C ARG A 24 -46.24 -14.05 -28.76
N PHE A 25 -45.00 -14.46 -28.48
CA PHE A 25 -43.98 -14.71 -29.51
C PHE A 25 -43.41 -16.14 -29.56
N GLY A 26 -43.73 -16.99 -28.58
CA GLY A 26 -43.28 -18.39 -28.52
C GLY A 26 -41.77 -18.54 -28.63
N ASP A 27 -41.33 -19.53 -29.41
CA ASP A 27 -39.91 -19.81 -29.62
C ASP A 27 -39.17 -18.70 -30.39
N ARG A 28 -39.89 -17.84 -31.12
CA ARG A 28 -39.31 -16.69 -31.84
C ARG A 28 -38.97 -15.51 -30.92
N THR A 29 -39.29 -15.59 -29.62
CA THR A 29 -39.07 -14.50 -28.64
C THR A 29 -37.66 -13.91 -28.69
N LEU A 30 -36.61 -14.72 -28.57
CA LEU A 30 -35.23 -14.21 -28.54
C LEU A 30 -34.81 -13.57 -29.87
N HIS A 31 -35.29 -14.12 -30.99
CA HIS A 31 -35.04 -13.55 -32.31
C HIS A 31 -35.71 -12.19 -32.46
N ILE A 32 -36.96 -12.03 -32.02
CA ILE A 32 -37.69 -10.76 -32.10
C ILE A 32 -37.05 -9.68 -31.21
N ILE A 33 -36.52 -10.03 -30.03
CA ILE A 33 -35.76 -9.07 -29.19
C ILE A 33 -34.45 -8.63 -29.91
N ASP A 34 -33.84 -9.50 -30.71
CA ASP A 34 -32.54 -9.28 -31.36
C ASP A 34 -32.60 -8.61 -32.74
N THR A 35 -33.66 -8.86 -33.53
CA THR A 35 -33.80 -8.37 -34.93
C THR A 35 -34.99 -7.45 -35.18
N GLU A 36 -36.08 -7.58 -34.41
CA GLU A 36 -37.34 -6.84 -34.61
C GLU A 36 -37.88 -6.22 -33.30
N PRO A 37 -37.05 -5.57 -32.45
CA PRO A 37 -37.41 -5.25 -31.06
C PRO A 37 -38.64 -4.33 -30.95
N GLN A 38 -38.90 -3.49 -31.95
CA GLN A 38 -40.11 -2.66 -32.05
C GLN A 38 -41.41 -3.45 -31.85
N ARG A 39 -41.44 -4.73 -32.24
CA ARG A 39 -42.62 -5.60 -32.08
C ARG A 39 -42.96 -5.90 -30.62
N LEU A 40 -42.04 -5.69 -29.67
CA LEU A 40 -42.32 -5.82 -28.24
C LEU A 40 -43.42 -4.84 -27.77
N LEU A 41 -43.68 -3.76 -28.52
CA LEU A 41 -44.82 -2.85 -28.29
C LEU A 41 -46.20 -3.53 -28.47
N ASP A 42 -46.27 -4.68 -29.17
CA ASP A 42 -47.49 -5.52 -29.21
C ASP A 42 -47.85 -6.13 -27.84
N VAL A 43 -46.93 -6.11 -26.87
CA VAL A 43 -47.12 -6.72 -25.55
C VAL A 43 -47.61 -5.68 -24.55
N HIS A 44 -48.81 -5.91 -24.02
CA HIS A 44 -49.46 -5.04 -23.04
C HIS A 44 -48.54 -4.78 -21.83
N GLY A 45 -48.08 -3.53 -21.68
CA GLY A 45 -47.18 -3.10 -20.60
C GLY A 45 -45.75 -2.75 -21.04
N ILE A 46 -45.42 -2.86 -22.33
CA ILE A 46 -44.16 -2.35 -22.91
C ILE A 46 -44.43 -1.04 -23.65
N GLY A 47 -44.06 0.09 -23.03
CA GLY A 47 -44.01 1.41 -23.69
C GLY A 47 -42.62 1.70 -24.29
N PRO A 48 -42.46 2.76 -25.09
CA PRO A 48 -41.23 3.05 -25.84
C PRO A 48 -39.97 3.13 -24.96
N THR A 49 -40.02 3.81 -23.81
CA THR A 49 -38.90 3.87 -22.86
C THR A 49 -38.54 2.49 -22.28
N ARG A 50 -39.54 1.62 -22.06
CA ARG A 50 -39.30 0.26 -21.56
C ARG A 50 -38.75 -0.66 -22.66
N LEU A 51 -39.18 -0.47 -23.91
CA LEU A 51 -38.59 -1.10 -25.09
C LEU A 51 -37.09 -0.76 -25.17
N GLU A 52 -36.74 0.54 -25.12
CA GLU A 52 -35.36 1.01 -25.19
C GLU A 52 -34.48 0.41 -24.09
N HIS A 53 -34.95 0.42 -22.84
CA HIS A 53 -34.27 -0.24 -21.71
C HIS A 53 -34.10 -1.76 -21.93
N ILE A 54 -35.11 -2.46 -22.44
CA ILE A 54 -35.05 -3.90 -22.72
C ILE A 54 -34.05 -4.20 -23.84
N SER A 55 -34.04 -3.42 -24.93
CA SER A 55 -33.08 -3.56 -26.02
C SER A 55 -31.65 -3.27 -25.56
N GLN A 56 -31.42 -2.22 -24.77
CA GLN A 56 -30.10 -1.92 -24.23
C GLN A 56 -29.62 -3.05 -23.29
N ALA A 57 -30.46 -3.51 -22.36
CA ALA A 57 -30.14 -4.63 -21.48
C ALA A 57 -29.89 -5.94 -22.25
N TRP A 58 -30.63 -6.19 -23.34
CA TRP A 58 -30.41 -7.33 -24.23
C TRP A 58 -29.06 -7.26 -24.95
N HIS A 59 -28.71 -6.13 -25.56
CA HIS A 59 -27.42 -5.96 -26.25
C HIS A 59 -26.25 -6.08 -25.26
N THR A 60 -26.36 -5.50 -24.07
CA THR A 60 -25.41 -5.70 -22.96
C THR A 60 -25.25 -7.17 -22.60
N GLN A 61 -26.35 -7.88 -22.35
CA GLN A 61 -26.32 -9.29 -21.96
C GLN A 61 -25.78 -10.19 -23.08
N LYS A 62 -26.07 -9.87 -24.35
CA LYS A 62 -25.55 -10.58 -25.54
C LYS A 62 -24.03 -10.40 -25.69
N ALA A 63 -23.51 -9.19 -25.51
CA ALA A 63 -22.08 -8.93 -25.54
C ALA A 63 -21.34 -9.60 -24.38
N ILE A 64 -21.89 -9.54 -23.16
CA ILE A 64 -21.37 -10.29 -22.00
C ILE A 64 -21.36 -11.80 -22.28
N ALA A 65 -22.40 -12.33 -22.94
CA ALA A 65 -22.49 -13.74 -23.30
C ALA A 65 -21.44 -14.17 -24.35
N GLU A 66 -21.14 -13.33 -25.37
CA GLU A 66 -20.07 -13.63 -26.34
C GLU A 66 -18.70 -13.73 -25.65
N ILE A 67 -18.37 -12.75 -24.80
CA ILE A 67 -17.15 -12.75 -23.99
C ILE A 67 -17.12 -13.99 -23.07
N MET A 68 -18.26 -14.33 -22.45
CA MET A 68 -18.37 -15.46 -21.53
C MET A 68 -18.15 -16.81 -22.22
N VAL A 69 -18.76 -17.05 -23.39
CA VAL A 69 -18.58 -18.28 -24.16
C VAL A 69 -17.12 -18.42 -24.61
N PHE A 70 -16.52 -17.32 -25.10
CA PHE A 70 -15.11 -17.31 -25.47
C PHE A 70 -14.18 -17.65 -24.29
N LEU A 71 -14.38 -17.00 -23.13
CA LEU A 71 -13.57 -17.24 -21.93
C LEU A 71 -13.78 -18.63 -21.32
N GLN A 72 -14.99 -19.19 -21.38
CA GLN A 72 -15.27 -20.56 -20.94
C GLN A 72 -14.49 -21.59 -21.76
N GLY A 73 -14.32 -21.36 -23.07
CA GLY A 73 -13.45 -22.18 -23.93
C GLY A 73 -11.98 -22.21 -23.47
N LEU A 74 -11.53 -21.24 -22.66
CA LEU A 74 -10.18 -21.14 -22.10
C LEU A 74 -10.09 -21.55 -20.62
N GLY A 75 -11.18 -22.11 -20.08
CA GLY A 75 -11.30 -22.47 -18.66
C GLY A 75 -11.27 -21.25 -17.72
N LEU A 76 -11.74 -20.08 -18.18
CA LEU A 76 -11.78 -18.84 -17.42
C LEU A 76 -13.20 -18.54 -16.89
N SER A 77 -13.28 -17.85 -15.76
CA SER A 77 -14.54 -17.69 -15.02
C SER A 77 -15.52 -16.70 -15.69
N ALA A 78 -16.81 -17.04 -15.69
CA ALA A 78 -17.88 -16.19 -16.25
C ALA A 78 -17.95 -14.78 -15.64
N HIS A 79 -17.60 -14.63 -14.36
CA HIS A 79 -17.51 -13.35 -13.66
C HIS A 79 -16.46 -12.39 -14.29
N LEU A 80 -15.48 -12.93 -15.04
CA LEU A 80 -14.49 -12.12 -15.74
C LEU A 80 -15.07 -11.43 -16.98
N ALA A 81 -16.02 -12.06 -17.67
CA ALA A 81 -16.70 -11.47 -18.82
C ALA A 81 -17.47 -10.20 -18.44
N VAL A 82 -18.15 -10.23 -17.28
CA VAL A 82 -18.87 -9.06 -16.73
C VAL A 82 -17.91 -7.91 -16.45
N LYS A 83 -16.76 -8.18 -15.80
CA LYS A 83 -15.72 -7.16 -15.56
C LYS A 83 -15.18 -6.55 -16.86
N ILE A 84 -14.82 -7.40 -17.83
CA ILE A 84 -14.29 -6.97 -19.12
C ILE A 84 -15.30 -6.09 -19.86
N TYR A 85 -16.58 -6.49 -19.87
CA TYR A 85 -17.63 -5.69 -20.48
C TYR A 85 -17.77 -4.32 -19.80
N GLN A 86 -17.86 -4.29 -18.46
CA GLN A 86 -18.00 -3.05 -17.70
C GLN A 86 -16.83 -2.08 -17.97
N THR A 87 -15.58 -2.52 -17.82
CA THR A 87 -14.40 -1.67 -17.96
C THR A 87 -14.27 -1.02 -19.34
N TYR A 88 -14.64 -1.70 -20.44
CA TYR A 88 -14.46 -1.14 -21.79
C TYR A 88 -15.70 -0.46 -22.37
N THR A 89 -16.91 -0.77 -21.86
CA THR A 89 -18.14 -0.09 -22.30
C THR A 89 -18.15 1.37 -21.86
N ASP A 90 -17.67 1.67 -20.65
CA ASP A 90 -17.52 3.05 -20.13
C ASP A 90 -16.51 3.88 -20.97
N ASP A 91 -15.59 3.20 -21.66
CA ASP A 91 -14.53 3.77 -22.50
C ASP A 91 -14.93 3.94 -23.99
N ASN A 92 -16.18 3.62 -24.38
CA ASN A 92 -16.62 3.49 -25.77
C ASN A 92 -15.78 2.48 -26.61
N ARG A 93 -15.09 1.52 -25.97
CA ARG A 93 -14.28 0.49 -26.65
C ARG A 93 -15.08 -0.81 -26.74
N ASN A 94 -15.09 -1.47 -27.90
CA ASN A 94 -15.70 -2.79 -28.05
C ASN A 94 -14.92 -3.82 -27.17
N PRO A 95 -15.52 -4.41 -26.13
CA PRO A 95 -14.78 -5.28 -25.21
C PRO A 95 -14.28 -6.57 -25.89
N MET A 96 -14.97 -7.06 -26.93
CA MET A 96 -14.53 -8.24 -27.69
C MET A 96 -13.29 -7.98 -28.54
N ASP A 97 -13.10 -6.76 -29.05
CA ASP A 97 -11.94 -6.41 -29.87
C ASP A 97 -10.69 -6.28 -29.00
N VAL A 98 -10.82 -5.77 -27.77
CA VAL A 98 -9.73 -5.78 -26.78
C VAL A 98 -9.32 -7.22 -26.43
N VAL A 99 -10.29 -8.11 -26.20
CA VAL A 99 -10.03 -9.54 -25.94
C VAL A 99 -9.36 -10.24 -27.13
N ARG A 100 -9.72 -9.89 -28.37
CA ARG A 100 -9.17 -10.50 -29.60
C ARG A 100 -7.81 -9.94 -30.06
N HIS A 101 -7.56 -8.65 -29.88
CA HIS A 101 -6.43 -7.95 -30.53
C HIS A 101 -5.43 -7.30 -29.56
N THR A 102 -5.83 -6.96 -28.34
CA THR A 102 -4.96 -6.34 -27.32
C THR A 102 -5.12 -6.94 -25.91
N PRO A 103 -5.21 -8.28 -25.73
CA PRO A 103 -5.56 -8.90 -24.45
C PRO A 103 -4.57 -8.64 -23.30
N TYR A 104 -3.35 -8.18 -23.57
CA TYR A 104 -2.44 -7.73 -22.51
C TYR A 104 -2.82 -6.36 -21.89
N GLN A 105 -3.75 -5.61 -22.48
CA GLN A 105 -4.39 -4.46 -21.84
C GLN A 105 -5.25 -4.89 -20.64
N LEU A 106 -5.83 -6.09 -20.69
CA LEU A 106 -6.63 -6.66 -19.59
C LEU A 106 -5.84 -6.72 -18.26
N CYS A 107 -4.51 -6.93 -18.30
CA CYS A 107 -3.64 -6.91 -17.13
C CYS A 107 -3.47 -5.54 -16.46
N ARG A 108 -3.78 -4.47 -17.19
CA ARG A 108 -3.60 -3.07 -16.77
C ARG A 108 -4.91 -2.51 -16.26
N ASP A 109 -5.95 -2.68 -17.07
CA ASP A 109 -7.23 -1.98 -16.91
C ASP A 109 -8.16 -2.71 -15.92
N ILE A 110 -7.93 -4.02 -15.64
CA ILE A 110 -8.86 -4.86 -14.86
C ILE A 110 -8.18 -5.54 -13.66
N HIS A 111 -8.51 -5.06 -12.45
CA HIS A 111 -8.01 -5.64 -11.22
C HIS A 111 -8.45 -7.11 -11.05
N GLY A 112 -7.46 -8.01 -11.08
CA GLY A 112 -7.62 -9.46 -10.94
C GLY A 112 -7.23 -10.26 -12.19
N ILE A 113 -6.91 -9.63 -13.32
CA ILE A 113 -6.31 -10.31 -14.48
C ILE A 113 -4.79 -10.27 -14.34
N GLY A 114 -4.20 -11.41 -14.00
CA GLY A 114 -2.75 -11.60 -14.02
C GLY A 114 -2.23 -11.90 -15.43
N PHE A 115 -0.91 -11.79 -15.62
CA PHE A 115 -0.23 -12.07 -16.89
C PHE A 115 -0.60 -13.46 -17.44
N GLU A 116 -0.57 -14.51 -16.61
CA GLU A 116 -0.96 -15.89 -16.99
C GLU A 116 -2.36 -16.00 -17.62
N THR A 117 -3.30 -15.15 -17.21
CA THR A 117 -4.67 -15.13 -17.75
C THR A 117 -4.70 -14.43 -19.11
N ALA A 118 -4.00 -13.31 -19.26
CA ALA A 118 -3.89 -12.61 -20.54
C ALA A 118 -3.03 -13.38 -21.56
N ASP A 119 -1.97 -14.06 -21.13
CA ASP A 119 -1.12 -14.90 -21.97
C ASP A 119 -1.93 -16.07 -22.55
N ARG A 120 -2.78 -16.71 -21.73
CA ARG A 120 -3.71 -17.75 -22.19
C ARG A 120 -4.71 -17.24 -23.21
N ILE A 121 -5.27 -16.03 -23.02
CA ILE A 121 -6.17 -15.39 -23.98
C ILE A 121 -5.41 -15.09 -25.28
N ALA A 122 -4.26 -14.41 -25.19
CA ALA A 122 -3.43 -14.01 -26.32
C ALA A 122 -3.01 -15.21 -27.21
N LEU A 123 -2.54 -16.29 -26.59
CA LEU A 123 -2.12 -17.48 -27.33
C LEU A 123 -3.31 -18.17 -28.01
N ALA A 124 -4.49 -18.18 -27.37
CA ALA A 124 -5.71 -18.71 -27.97
C ALA A 124 -6.30 -17.81 -29.08
N THR A 125 -6.05 -16.50 -29.05
CA THR A 125 -6.38 -15.57 -30.15
C THR A 125 -5.32 -15.55 -31.26
N GLY A 126 -4.28 -16.39 -31.18
CA GLY A 126 -3.24 -16.53 -32.20
C GLY A 126 -2.12 -15.48 -32.15
N ILE A 127 -1.97 -14.74 -31.04
CA ILE A 127 -0.90 -13.75 -30.89
C ILE A 127 0.46 -14.46 -30.74
N PRO A 128 1.51 -14.10 -31.53
CA PRO A 128 2.80 -14.78 -31.48
C PRO A 128 3.49 -14.75 -30.12
N LYS A 129 4.16 -15.86 -29.77
CA LYS A 129 4.93 -16.02 -28.51
C LYS A 129 6.10 -15.04 -28.33
N HIS A 130 6.56 -14.41 -29.42
CA HIS A 130 7.61 -13.39 -29.45
C HIS A 130 7.07 -11.97 -29.71
N SER A 131 5.75 -11.76 -29.67
CA SER A 131 5.15 -10.44 -29.96
C SER A 131 5.49 -9.39 -28.90
N ASP A 132 5.73 -8.15 -29.36
CA ASP A 132 6.08 -7.02 -28.48
C ASP A 132 5.10 -6.84 -27.31
N GLN A 133 3.79 -7.01 -27.54
CA GLN A 133 2.78 -6.90 -26.49
C GLN A 133 3.03 -7.91 -25.35
N ARG A 134 3.39 -9.15 -25.69
CA ARG A 134 3.69 -10.22 -24.73
C ARG A 134 4.97 -9.93 -23.95
N LEU A 135 6.04 -9.53 -24.65
CA LEU A 135 7.32 -9.20 -24.03
C LEU A 135 7.20 -8.03 -23.05
N GLN A 136 6.51 -6.96 -23.47
CA GLN A 136 6.24 -5.78 -22.65
C GLN A 136 5.36 -6.11 -21.44
N ALA A 137 4.33 -6.95 -21.61
CA ALA A 137 3.50 -7.42 -20.50
C ALA A 137 4.28 -8.31 -19.50
N ALA A 138 5.18 -9.17 -19.99
CA ALA A 138 6.00 -10.03 -19.16
C ALA A 138 7.04 -9.25 -18.33
N LEU A 139 7.66 -8.21 -18.91
CA LEU A 139 8.54 -7.27 -18.19
C LEU A 139 7.78 -6.56 -17.06
N LEU A 140 6.62 -5.96 -17.36
CA LEU A 140 5.77 -5.26 -16.37
C LEU A 140 5.26 -6.21 -15.28
N HIS A 141 4.89 -7.44 -15.64
CA HIS A 141 4.51 -8.46 -14.67
C HIS A 141 5.68 -8.86 -13.76
N THR A 142 6.88 -9.04 -14.33
CA THR A 142 8.09 -9.38 -13.56
C THR A 142 8.43 -8.30 -12.52
N LEU A 143 8.32 -7.02 -12.90
CA LEU A 143 8.45 -5.89 -11.96
C LEU A 143 7.33 -5.87 -10.91
N THR A 144 6.08 -6.09 -11.33
CA THR A 144 4.91 -6.09 -10.42
C THR A 144 4.96 -7.21 -9.38
N HIS A 145 5.43 -8.39 -9.80
CA HIS A 145 5.66 -9.55 -8.92
C HIS A 145 6.87 -9.32 -7.99
N ALA A 146 7.92 -8.63 -8.44
CA ALA A 146 9.01 -8.20 -7.56
C ALA A 146 8.55 -7.16 -6.52
N ARG A 147 7.66 -6.22 -6.89
CA ARG A 147 7.01 -5.29 -5.95
C ARG A 147 6.21 -6.02 -4.88
N ALA A 148 5.49 -7.08 -5.24
CA ALA A 148 4.80 -7.98 -4.30
C ALA A 148 5.74 -8.81 -3.39
N ARG A 149 7.06 -8.72 -3.60
CA ARG A 149 8.13 -9.27 -2.75
C ARG A 149 9.00 -8.19 -2.11
N GLY A 150 8.49 -6.95 -1.98
CA GLY A 150 9.16 -5.84 -1.28
C GLY A 150 10.16 -5.01 -2.10
N ASN A 151 10.31 -5.25 -3.41
CA ASN A 151 11.30 -4.55 -4.24
C ASN A 151 10.70 -3.29 -4.88
N CYS A 152 11.33 -2.11 -4.77
CA CYS A 152 10.93 -0.92 -5.52
C CYS A 152 11.28 -1.02 -7.02
N HIS A 153 12.45 -1.59 -7.31
CA HIS A 153 13.07 -1.71 -8.62
C HIS A 153 13.78 -3.07 -8.76
N LEU A 154 14.27 -3.39 -9.96
CA LEU A 154 15.17 -4.53 -10.19
C LEU A 154 16.39 -4.08 -11.00
N PRO A 155 17.60 -4.63 -10.75
CA PRO A 155 18.71 -4.53 -11.70
C PRO A 155 18.28 -5.07 -13.07
N GLU A 156 18.62 -4.39 -14.16
CA GLU A 156 18.19 -4.74 -15.53
C GLU A 156 18.48 -6.22 -15.85
N ARG A 157 19.71 -6.68 -15.61
CA ARG A 157 20.13 -8.08 -15.77
C ARG A 157 19.24 -9.11 -15.03
N VAL A 158 18.68 -8.73 -13.87
CA VAL A 158 17.79 -9.58 -13.07
C VAL A 158 16.36 -9.53 -13.61
N LEU A 159 15.90 -8.38 -14.11
CA LEU A 159 14.63 -8.27 -14.82
C LEU A 159 14.64 -9.14 -16.08
N LEU A 160 15.61 -8.95 -16.98
CA LEU A 160 15.71 -9.70 -18.23
C LEU A 160 15.78 -11.22 -18.00
N ALA A 161 16.62 -11.69 -17.07
CA ALA A 161 16.74 -13.11 -16.74
C ALA A 161 15.43 -13.71 -16.17
N ARG A 162 14.73 -13.00 -15.28
CA ARG A 162 13.44 -13.45 -14.73
C ARG A 162 12.34 -13.43 -15.78
N THR A 163 12.32 -12.43 -16.67
CA THR A 163 11.35 -12.35 -17.77
C THR A 163 11.58 -13.43 -18.82
N ARG A 164 12.84 -13.76 -19.14
CA ARG A 164 13.18 -14.93 -19.99
C ARG A 164 12.61 -16.22 -19.41
N HIS A 165 12.93 -16.52 -18.15
CA HIS A 165 12.45 -17.71 -17.42
C HIS A 165 10.91 -17.84 -17.48
N LEU A 166 10.18 -16.76 -17.14
CA LEU A 166 8.71 -16.68 -17.22
C LEU A 166 8.16 -17.00 -18.62
N LEU A 167 8.85 -16.60 -19.69
CA LEU A 167 8.44 -16.83 -21.07
C LEU A 167 8.81 -18.22 -21.59
N THR A 168 9.87 -18.86 -21.05
CA THR A 168 10.40 -20.17 -21.48
C THR A 168 9.81 -21.37 -20.76
N ASP A 169 9.26 -21.22 -19.55
CA ASP A 169 8.78 -22.34 -18.72
C ASP A 169 7.65 -23.19 -19.35
N ASN A 170 7.08 -22.73 -20.46
CA ASN A 170 6.03 -23.43 -21.22
C ASN A 170 6.44 -23.75 -22.68
N ASP A 171 7.69 -23.45 -23.11
CA ASP A 171 8.19 -23.77 -24.44
C ASP A 171 9.74 -23.70 -24.53
N PRO A 172 10.45 -24.83 -24.72
CA PRO A 172 11.91 -24.82 -24.87
C PRO A 172 12.38 -24.09 -26.12
N THR A 173 11.59 -24.04 -27.21
CA THR A 173 11.98 -23.35 -28.45
C THR A 173 12.01 -21.83 -28.32
N MET A 174 11.41 -21.28 -27.25
CA MET A 174 11.51 -19.86 -26.93
C MET A 174 12.84 -19.49 -26.26
N ALA A 175 13.59 -20.44 -25.73
CA ALA A 175 14.87 -20.16 -25.07
C ALA A 175 15.91 -19.63 -26.08
N ASP A 176 15.96 -20.23 -27.28
CA ASP A 176 16.89 -19.87 -28.35
C ASP A 176 16.51 -18.58 -29.09
N ILE A 177 15.25 -18.14 -28.97
CA ILE A 177 14.70 -16.95 -29.66
C ILE A 177 14.71 -15.71 -28.75
N LEU A 178 14.59 -15.87 -27.43
CA LEU A 178 14.46 -14.77 -26.47
C LEU A 178 15.83 -14.21 -26.02
N GLU A 179 16.61 -13.72 -26.98
CA GLU A 179 17.85 -13.02 -26.69
C GLU A 179 17.65 -11.71 -25.91
N ASP A 180 18.72 -11.29 -25.23
CA ASP A 180 18.78 -10.07 -24.43
C ASP A 180 18.44 -8.77 -25.19
N PRO A 181 18.89 -8.55 -26.45
CA PRO A 181 18.58 -7.34 -27.21
C PRO A 181 17.08 -7.15 -27.49
N ILE A 182 16.35 -8.23 -27.75
CA ILE A 182 14.91 -8.22 -28.03
C ILE A 182 14.14 -7.77 -26.78
N LEU A 183 14.50 -8.31 -25.61
CA LEU A 183 13.91 -7.87 -24.33
C LEU A 183 14.31 -6.43 -23.96
N ARG A 184 15.52 -5.96 -24.33
CA ARG A 184 15.90 -4.54 -24.19
C ARG A 184 15.09 -3.61 -25.10
N GLN A 185 14.81 -4.02 -26.35
CA GLN A 185 13.95 -3.25 -27.26
C GLN A 185 12.51 -3.14 -26.72
N ALA A 186 11.96 -4.23 -26.19
CA ALA A 186 10.65 -4.21 -25.52
C ALA A 186 10.66 -3.30 -24.27
N LEU A 187 11.73 -3.32 -23.47
CA LEU A 187 11.90 -2.44 -22.32
C LEU A 187 12.04 -0.95 -22.72
N GLU A 188 12.74 -0.65 -23.80
CA GLU A 188 12.86 0.72 -24.31
C GLU A 188 11.51 1.27 -24.82
N ALA A 189 10.65 0.42 -25.37
CA ALA A 189 9.27 0.77 -25.70
C ALA A 189 8.41 1.04 -24.44
N LEU A 190 8.65 0.36 -23.32
CA LEU A 190 8.02 0.69 -22.03
C LEU A 190 8.52 2.03 -21.46
N ARG A 191 9.83 2.30 -21.58
CA ARG A 191 10.45 3.57 -21.17
C ARG A 191 9.92 4.74 -21.98
N THR A 192 9.85 4.59 -23.31
CA THR A 192 9.32 5.60 -24.24
C THR A 192 7.85 5.91 -23.97
N ARG A 193 7.05 4.91 -23.55
CA ARG A 193 5.64 5.11 -23.14
C ARG A 193 5.48 5.58 -21.69
N GLY A 194 6.58 5.79 -20.96
CA GLY A 194 6.56 6.29 -19.58
C GLY A 194 6.05 5.30 -18.53
N GLU A 195 6.05 4.00 -18.83
CA GLU A 195 5.57 2.95 -17.90
C GLU A 195 6.66 2.42 -16.97
N THR A 196 7.92 2.46 -17.43
CA THR A 196 9.11 2.11 -16.66
C THR A 196 10.13 3.24 -16.69
N VAL A 197 10.84 3.45 -15.59
CA VAL A 197 12.04 4.30 -15.53
C VAL A 197 13.27 3.39 -15.51
N ILE A 198 14.34 3.83 -16.19
CA ILE A 198 15.65 3.18 -16.19
C ILE A 198 16.67 4.22 -15.75
N GLU A 199 17.45 3.90 -14.73
CA GLU A 199 18.45 4.80 -14.15
C GLU A 199 19.67 4.02 -13.64
N SER A 200 20.74 4.71 -13.26
CA SER A 200 21.94 4.08 -12.70
C SER A 200 22.01 4.39 -11.20
N LEU A 201 21.77 3.38 -10.36
CA LEU A 201 21.76 3.52 -8.91
C LEU A 201 23.08 3.06 -8.28
N PRO A 202 23.63 3.79 -7.29
CA PRO A 202 24.74 3.31 -6.49
C PRO A 202 24.25 2.16 -5.59
N THR A 203 24.70 0.94 -5.89
CA THR A 203 24.40 -0.25 -5.07
C THR A 203 25.65 -0.62 -4.26
N PRO A 204 25.58 -0.78 -2.93
CA PRO A 204 26.75 -1.15 -2.12
C PRO A 204 27.16 -2.59 -2.42
N VAL A 205 28.46 -2.90 -2.33
CA VAL A 205 29.01 -4.23 -2.69
C VAL A 205 28.56 -5.33 -1.72
N LEU A 206 28.31 -4.96 -0.46
CA LEU A 206 27.74 -5.78 0.62
C LEU A 206 26.69 -4.92 1.36
N GLU A 207 25.82 -5.51 2.19
CA GLU A 207 25.05 -4.65 3.12
C GLU A 207 26.03 -3.90 4.04
N ASP A 208 25.74 -2.62 4.29
CA ASP A 208 26.47 -1.71 5.17
C ASP A 208 27.95 -1.43 4.79
N ALA A 209 28.30 -1.52 3.48
CA ALA A 209 29.63 -1.18 2.97
C ALA A 209 29.69 0.19 2.26
N ASP A 210 30.74 0.97 2.54
CA ASP A 210 31.01 2.30 1.94
C ASP A 210 31.38 2.27 0.44
N VAL A 211 31.59 1.08 -0.14
CA VAL A 211 31.94 0.90 -1.54
C VAL A 211 30.69 0.62 -2.35
N PHE A 212 30.40 1.51 -3.31
CA PHE A 212 29.25 1.41 -4.21
C PHE A 212 29.68 1.12 -5.66
N HIS A 213 28.83 0.42 -6.39
CA HIS A 213 28.93 0.22 -7.83
C HIS A 213 27.66 0.71 -8.52
N ALA A 214 27.83 1.35 -9.68
CA ALA A 214 26.72 1.80 -10.51
C ALA A 214 26.01 0.58 -11.13
N VAL A 215 24.71 0.44 -10.86
CA VAL A 215 23.87 -0.64 -11.39
C VAL A 215 22.70 -0.04 -12.14
N THR A 216 22.53 -0.43 -13.41
CA THR A 216 21.33 -0.08 -14.17
C THR A 216 20.11 -0.73 -13.51
N ALA A 217 19.26 0.08 -12.92
CA ALA A 217 18.02 -0.32 -12.27
C ALA A 217 16.81 0.03 -13.15
N VAL A 218 15.78 -0.80 -13.06
CA VAL A 218 14.51 -0.64 -13.77
C VAL A 218 13.38 -0.65 -12.75
N SER A 219 12.56 0.38 -12.78
CA SER A 219 11.44 0.60 -11.87
C SER A 219 10.14 0.83 -12.65
N LEU A 220 9.00 0.56 -12.03
CA LEU A 220 7.69 1.00 -12.56
C LEU A 220 7.55 2.50 -12.29
N THR A 221 7.08 3.30 -13.25
CA THR A 221 7.09 4.78 -13.13
C THR A 221 6.36 5.31 -11.89
N PHE A 222 5.29 4.64 -11.44
CA PHE A 222 4.61 5.03 -10.20
C PHE A 222 5.42 4.69 -8.94
N MET A 223 6.23 3.63 -8.95
CA MET A 223 7.16 3.32 -7.86
C MET A 223 8.30 4.34 -7.82
N TYR A 224 8.89 4.64 -8.98
CA TYR A 224 9.91 5.68 -9.12
C TYR A 224 9.42 7.03 -8.58
N ARG A 225 8.21 7.46 -8.95
CA ARG A 225 7.59 8.70 -8.46
C ARG A 225 7.30 8.68 -6.96
N ALA A 226 6.95 7.53 -6.38
CA ALA A 226 6.77 7.41 -4.94
C ALA A 226 8.12 7.47 -4.19
N GLU A 227 9.16 6.79 -4.70
CA GLU A 227 10.50 6.73 -4.12
C GLU A 227 11.20 8.11 -4.18
N THR A 228 11.20 8.75 -5.35
CA THR A 228 11.74 10.10 -5.53
C THR A 228 10.90 11.19 -4.86
N GLY A 229 9.57 11.07 -4.86
CA GLY A 229 8.69 11.99 -4.16
C GLY A 229 8.89 11.95 -2.65
N LEU A 230 8.99 10.76 -2.06
CA LEU A 230 9.34 10.57 -0.65
C LEU A 230 10.68 11.22 -0.30
N ALA A 231 11.71 11.02 -1.11
CA ALA A 231 13.02 11.65 -0.89
C ALA A 231 12.94 13.19 -0.97
N GLN A 232 12.22 13.73 -1.97
CA GLN A 232 12.00 15.17 -2.13
C GLN A 232 11.22 15.78 -0.96
N ASP A 233 10.17 15.10 -0.47
CA ASP A 233 9.41 15.57 0.68
C ASP A 233 10.18 15.49 2.00
N ILE A 234 10.96 14.42 2.22
CA ILE A 234 11.82 14.33 3.41
C ILE A 234 12.84 15.46 3.42
N LEU A 235 13.47 15.78 2.28
CA LEU A 235 14.36 16.94 2.15
C LEU A 235 13.62 18.27 2.36
N ARG A 236 12.42 18.43 1.78
CA ARG A 236 11.54 19.61 1.97
C ARG A 236 11.19 19.84 3.43
N LEU A 237 10.90 18.78 4.19
CA LEU A 237 10.59 18.86 5.61
C LEU A 237 11.87 19.10 6.44
N HIS A 238 12.93 18.34 6.20
CA HIS A 238 14.20 18.41 6.94
C HIS A 238 14.90 19.78 6.81
N HIS A 239 14.83 20.43 5.64
CA HIS A 239 15.37 21.77 5.43
C HIS A 239 14.36 22.90 5.71
N ALA A 240 13.14 22.60 6.18
CA ALA A 240 12.19 23.63 6.57
C ALA A 240 12.65 24.33 7.88
N PRO A 241 12.38 25.64 8.04
CA PRO A 241 12.48 26.27 9.35
C PRO A 241 11.52 25.61 10.32
N SER A 242 12.03 25.30 11.51
CA SER A 242 11.31 24.64 12.60
C SER A 242 10.26 25.59 13.19
N THR A 243 8.98 25.21 13.18
CA THR A 243 7.92 26.02 13.82
C THR A 243 7.91 25.87 15.34
N LEU A 244 8.52 24.81 15.88
CA LEU A 244 8.49 24.51 17.31
C LEU A 244 9.82 24.81 18.04
N ALA A 245 10.98 24.82 17.38
CA ALA A 245 12.28 24.96 18.07
C ALA A 245 12.40 26.20 18.96
N GLU A 246 11.90 27.35 18.49
CA GLU A 246 11.95 28.64 19.20
C GLU A 246 10.61 29.01 19.87
N TYR A 247 9.64 28.10 19.89
CA TYR A 247 8.29 28.34 20.45
C TYR A 247 8.31 28.53 21.97
N THR A 248 9.19 27.82 22.68
CA THR A 248 9.41 27.95 24.13
C THR A 248 10.75 27.32 24.52
N ASP A 249 11.20 27.52 25.77
CA ASP A 249 12.33 26.77 26.31
C ASP A 249 11.92 25.32 26.61
N TRP A 250 12.09 24.45 25.61
CA TRP A 250 11.87 23.02 25.75
C TRP A 250 12.76 22.36 26.80
N THR A 251 13.93 22.92 27.11
CA THR A 251 14.86 22.32 28.08
C THR A 251 14.42 22.60 29.51
N GLY A 252 14.03 23.84 29.83
CA GLY A 252 13.41 24.20 31.10
C GLY A 252 12.04 23.55 31.30
N LEU A 253 11.18 23.53 30.26
CA LEU A 253 9.86 22.90 30.32
C LEU A 253 10.00 21.38 30.57
N LEU A 254 10.89 20.69 29.83
CA LEU A 254 11.21 19.28 30.10
C LEU A 254 11.78 19.10 31.52
N ALA A 255 12.72 19.95 31.98
CA ALA A 255 13.31 19.84 33.31
C ALA A 255 12.29 20.05 34.46
N HIS A 256 11.20 20.77 34.22
CA HIS A 256 10.13 20.99 35.20
C HIS A 256 9.01 19.95 35.13
N ALA A 257 8.68 19.44 33.94
CA ALA A 257 7.58 18.49 33.73
C ALA A 257 8.02 17.01 33.67
N ALA A 258 9.33 16.73 33.54
CA ALA A 258 9.87 15.37 33.51
C ALA A 258 9.53 14.59 34.80
N PRO A 259 8.88 13.42 34.70
CA PRO A 259 8.89 12.44 35.77
C PRO A 259 10.34 12.03 36.05
N LYS A 260 10.71 11.93 37.34
CA LYS A 260 12.03 11.41 37.74
C LYS A 260 12.23 10.00 37.16
N GLY A 261 13.12 9.83 36.18
CA GLY A 261 13.45 8.52 35.60
C GLY A 261 13.76 8.47 34.10
N LEU A 262 13.57 9.56 33.33
CA LEU A 262 13.95 9.61 31.91
C LEU A 262 15.48 9.57 31.73
N THR A 263 16.01 8.67 30.91
CA THR A 263 17.44 8.66 30.54
C THR A 263 17.77 9.78 29.54
N GLU A 264 19.06 10.13 29.44
CA GLU A 264 19.56 11.15 28.50
C GLU A 264 19.15 10.86 27.04
N GLU A 265 19.14 9.58 26.63
CA GLU A 265 18.66 9.14 25.30
C GLU A 265 17.19 9.54 25.06
N GLN A 266 16.35 9.38 26.09
CA GLN A 266 14.91 9.68 26.04
C GLN A 266 14.66 11.19 26.10
N GLN A 267 15.39 11.92 26.95
CA GLN A 267 15.35 13.37 27.01
C GLN A 267 15.76 13.99 25.67
N ARG A 268 16.89 13.53 25.09
CA ARG A 268 17.35 13.94 23.76
C ARG A 268 16.33 13.63 22.67
N THR A 269 15.64 12.49 22.75
CA THR A 269 14.57 12.14 21.79
C THR A 269 13.45 13.17 21.82
N VAL A 270 12.96 13.51 23.02
CA VAL A 270 11.87 14.49 23.21
C VAL A 270 12.28 15.87 22.66
N LEU A 271 13.49 16.33 23.01
CA LEU A 271 14.03 17.60 22.53
C LEU A 271 14.21 17.61 21.00
N LEU A 272 14.71 16.52 20.39
CA LEU A 272 14.86 16.42 18.94
C LEU A 272 13.51 16.47 18.23
N ALA A 273 12.47 15.80 18.73
CA ALA A 273 11.14 15.84 18.12
C ALA A 273 10.51 17.25 18.14
N LEU A 274 10.84 18.06 19.15
CA LEU A 274 10.34 19.43 19.34
C LEU A 274 11.24 20.51 18.70
N THR A 275 12.43 20.16 18.22
CA THR A 275 13.38 21.11 17.60
C THR A 275 13.68 20.81 16.13
N ALA A 276 13.80 19.55 15.73
CA ALA A 276 14.01 19.14 14.36
C ALA A 276 12.68 18.77 13.67
N THR A 277 12.47 19.31 12.47
CA THR A 277 11.27 19.10 11.62
C THR A 277 11.14 17.67 11.10
N VAL A 278 12.25 16.92 11.02
CA VAL A 278 12.25 15.47 10.78
C VAL A 278 13.18 14.84 11.81
N SER A 279 12.70 13.81 12.53
CA SER A 279 13.51 13.06 13.49
C SER A 279 13.11 11.58 13.58
N VAL A 280 14.03 10.74 14.02
CA VAL A 280 13.83 9.28 14.13
C VAL A 280 14.17 8.74 15.51
N LEU A 281 13.22 8.03 16.13
CA LEU A 281 13.41 7.26 17.37
C LEU A 281 13.47 5.76 17.06
N THR A 282 14.61 5.14 17.38
CA THR A 282 14.78 3.68 17.39
C THR A 282 15.17 3.16 18.78
N GLY A 283 15.38 1.85 18.88
CA GLY A 283 15.71 1.14 20.12
C GLY A 283 14.86 -0.12 20.23
N GLY A 284 15.32 -1.13 20.95
CA GLY A 284 14.70 -2.46 20.96
C GLY A 284 13.41 -2.59 21.81
N PRO A 285 12.95 -3.83 22.04
CA PRO A 285 11.85 -4.12 22.96
C PRO A 285 12.26 -3.86 24.42
N GLY A 286 11.50 -3.02 25.13
CA GLY A 286 11.74 -2.70 26.55
C GLY A 286 12.64 -1.48 26.81
N CYS A 287 13.14 -0.81 25.77
CA CYS A 287 14.00 0.37 25.89
C CYS A 287 13.25 1.69 26.22
N GLY A 288 11.95 1.63 26.49
CA GLY A 288 11.16 2.80 26.91
C GLY A 288 10.62 3.69 25.79
N LYS A 289 10.62 3.26 24.50
CA LYS A 289 10.04 4.02 23.36
C LYS A 289 8.66 4.63 23.71
N THR A 290 7.75 3.81 24.24
CA THR A 290 6.38 4.23 24.60
C THR A 290 6.32 5.20 25.80
N HIS A 291 7.26 5.13 26.74
CA HIS A 291 7.36 6.09 27.85
C HIS A 291 7.83 7.46 27.34
N THR A 292 8.85 7.45 26.46
CA THR A 292 9.37 8.62 25.75
C THR A 292 8.28 9.32 24.95
N LEU A 293 7.47 8.57 24.19
CA LEU A 293 6.32 9.08 23.47
C LEU A 293 5.27 9.72 24.39
N ARG A 294 4.92 9.07 25.51
CA ARG A 294 3.95 9.65 26.46
C ARG A 294 4.46 10.96 27.06
N THR A 295 5.76 11.08 27.35
CA THR A 295 6.37 12.35 27.78
C THR A 295 6.28 13.42 26.68
N LEU A 296 6.66 13.11 25.44
CA LEU A 296 6.57 14.04 24.31
C LEU A 296 5.14 14.57 24.12
N VAL A 297 4.15 13.68 24.15
CA VAL A 297 2.73 14.03 24.03
C VAL A 297 2.28 14.96 25.16
N ALA A 298 2.62 14.65 26.41
CA ALA A 298 2.23 15.47 27.56
C ALA A 298 2.86 16.88 27.54
N LEU A 299 4.09 17.02 27.05
CA LEU A 299 4.76 18.33 26.89
C LEU A 299 4.15 19.14 25.75
N ALA A 300 3.79 18.49 24.64
CA ALA A 300 3.07 19.12 23.53
C ALA A 300 1.68 19.60 23.98
N GLU A 301 0.92 18.79 24.71
CA GLU A 301 -0.37 19.16 25.32
C GLU A 301 -0.22 20.34 26.30
N GLN A 302 0.76 20.28 27.21
CA GLN A 302 1.06 21.37 28.16
C GLN A 302 1.42 22.69 27.46
N ALA A 303 2.08 22.63 26.30
CA ALA A 303 2.46 23.78 25.49
C ALA A 303 1.35 24.24 24.50
N GLY A 304 0.23 23.53 24.43
CA GLY A 304 -0.89 23.81 23.52
C GLY A 304 -0.64 23.43 22.05
N ILE A 305 0.34 22.57 21.76
CA ILE A 305 0.73 22.19 20.40
C ILE A 305 -0.27 21.17 19.82
N PRO A 306 -0.84 21.44 18.63
CA PRO A 306 -1.65 20.46 17.90
C PRO A 306 -0.83 19.24 17.47
N ILE A 307 -1.14 18.07 18.03
CA ILE A 307 -0.44 16.81 17.77
C ILE A 307 -1.30 15.79 17.02
N ALA A 308 -0.75 15.18 15.96
CA ALA A 308 -1.36 14.10 15.21
C ALA A 308 -0.65 12.76 15.47
N LEU A 309 -1.41 11.80 16.00
CA LEU A 309 -0.91 10.48 16.38
C LEU A 309 -1.38 9.40 15.39
N ALA A 310 -0.44 8.61 14.86
CA ALA A 310 -0.78 7.48 13.98
C ALA A 310 0.19 6.29 14.04
N ALA A 311 -0.26 5.14 13.52
CA ALA A 311 0.57 3.97 13.24
C ALA A 311 0.08 3.22 12.00
N PRO A 312 0.90 2.41 11.31
CA PRO A 312 0.48 1.69 10.10
C PRO A 312 -0.69 0.71 10.33
N THR A 313 -0.83 0.14 11.54
CA THR A 313 -1.93 -0.80 11.87
C THR A 313 -2.88 -0.25 12.94
N GLY A 314 -4.17 -0.61 12.84
CA GLY A 314 -5.18 -0.20 13.82
C GLY A 314 -4.93 -0.73 15.24
N LYS A 315 -4.21 -1.86 15.38
CA LYS A 315 -3.80 -2.41 16.68
C LYS A 315 -2.70 -1.56 17.31
N ALA A 316 -1.70 -1.13 16.53
CA ALA A 316 -0.66 -0.22 17.01
C ALA A 316 -1.25 1.15 17.38
N ALA A 317 -2.12 1.70 16.54
CA ALA A 317 -2.81 2.96 16.81
C ALA A 317 -3.64 2.90 18.11
N LYS A 318 -4.46 1.86 18.32
CA LYS A 318 -5.23 1.71 19.57
C LYS A 318 -4.32 1.60 20.81
N ARG A 319 -3.20 0.88 20.71
CA ARG A 319 -2.22 0.76 21.80
C ARG A 319 -1.51 2.08 22.11
N MET A 320 -1.23 2.90 21.08
CA MET A 320 -0.70 4.24 21.25
C MET A 320 -1.71 5.12 22.01
N GLU A 321 -2.97 5.14 21.58
CA GLU A 321 -4.07 5.87 22.24
C GLU A 321 -4.24 5.45 23.71
N GLU A 322 -4.26 4.14 23.98
CA GLU A 322 -4.31 3.55 25.33
C GLU A 322 -3.13 3.96 26.24
N THR A 323 -1.97 4.32 25.68
CA THR A 323 -0.76 4.64 26.48
C THR A 323 -0.43 6.14 26.53
N THR A 324 -0.87 6.92 25.55
CA THR A 324 -0.68 8.38 25.46
C THR A 324 -1.88 9.17 25.96
N GLY A 325 -3.06 8.54 26.10
CA GLY A 325 -4.33 9.21 26.39
C GLY A 325 -4.88 10.04 25.22
N HIS A 326 -4.16 10.10 24.09
CA HIS A 326 -4.44 10.96 22.96
C HIS A 326 -4.93 10.14 21.76
N GLN A 327 -5.94 10.66 21.06
CA GLN A 327 -6.60 9.93 19.99
C GLN A 327 -5.65 9.64 18.82
N ALA A 328 -5.45 8.36 18.51
CA ALA A 328 -4.55 7.91 17.45
C ALA A 328 -5.32 7.24 16.30
N THR A 329 -4.73 7.24 15.10
CA THR A 329 -5.38 6.72 13.90
C THR A 329 -4.46 5.81 13.08
N THR A 330 -5.00 5.11 12.08
CA THR A 330 -4.12 4.49 11.08
C THR A 330 -3.54 5.56 10.17
N VAL A 331 -2.30 5.41 9.69
CA VAL A 331 -1.70 6.36 8.72
C VAL A 331 -2.60 6.55 7.50
N HIS A 332 -3.25 5.48 7.01
CA HIS A 332 -4.27 5.58 5.97
C HIS A 332 -5.46 6.50 6.34
N ARG A 333 -5.97 6.44 7.58
CA ARG A 333 -7.09 7.29 8.04
C ARG A 333 -6.65 8.73 8.28
N LEU A 334 -5.41 8.95 8.73
CA LEU A 334 -4.85 10.29 8.90
C LEU A 334 -4.78 11.02 7.55
N ILE A 335 -4.17 10.39 6.53
CA ILE A 335 -4.04 10.96 5.18
C ILE A 335 -5.40 11.07 4.47
N SER A 336 -6.28 10.07 4.62
CA SER A 336 -7.55 9.98 3.85
C SER A 336 -8.71 10.69 4.55
N SER A 337 -8.45 11.67 5.40
CA SER A 337 -9.43 12.31 6.28
C SER A 337 -10.33 13.37 5.59
N ARG A 338 -10.27 13.50 4.26
CA ARG A 338 -11.20 14.27 3.41
C ARG A 338 -12.25 13.43 2.66
N LEU A 339 -12.42 12.15 3.00
CA LEU A 339 -13.25 11.23 2.21
C LEU A 339 -14.75 11.17 2.57
N ASN A 340 -15.25 11.92 3.57
CA ASN A 340 -16.71 12.00 3.76
C ASN A 340 -17.29 13.15 2.91
N PRO A 341 -18.35 12.92 2.10
CA PRO A 341 -19.02 13.98 1.35
C PRO A 341 -19.71 15.08 2.19
N THR A 342 -19.62 14.98 3.52
CA THR A 342 -20.21 15.89 4.51
C THR A 342 -19.21 16.85 5.16
N ASP A 343 -17.91 16.59 5.01
CA ASP A 343 -16.86 17.41 5.62
C ASP A 343 -16.78 18.75 4.87
N ARG A 344 -16.68 19.88 5.59
CA ARG A 344 -16.70 21.20 4.92
C ARG A 344 -15.35 21.51 4.28
N PRO A 345 -15.32 22.28 3.17
CA PRO A 345 -14.06 22.73 2.56
C PRO A 345 -13.13 23.48 3.53
N ASP A 346 -13.71 24.19 4.51
CA ASP A 346 -13.01 25.01 5.49
C ASP A 346 -12.52 24.22 6.73
N ASP A 347 -12.98 22.98 6.92
CA ASP A 347 -12.54 22.14 8.04
C ASP A 347 -11.14 21.55 7.74
N HIS A 348 -10.10 22.07 8.38
CA HIS A 348 -8.74 21.53 8.30
C HIS A 348 -8.72 20.07 8.79
N THR A 349 -8.04 19.18 8.04
CA THR A 349 -7.84 17.81 8.52
C THR A 349 -6.93 17.79 9.76
N ARG A 350 -6.97 16.68 10.51
CA ARG A 350 -6.05 16.42 11.63
C ARG A 350 -4.57 16.48 11.24
N LEU A 351 -4.25 16.27 9.97
CA LEU A 351 -2.89 16.34 9.45
C LEU A 351 -2.47 17.78 9.15
N GLU A 352 -3.38 18.59 8.59
CA GLU A 352 -3.13 20.01 8.25
C GLU A 352 -3.17 20.93 9.46
N ALA A 353 -4.00 20.59 10.45
CA ALA A 353 -4.10 21.28 11.74
C ALA A 353 -3.00 20.90 12.74
N ALA A 354 -2.11 19.95 12.42
CA ALA A 354 -1.02 19.55 13.29
C ALA A 354 0.25 20.40 13.05
N ASP A 355 1.02 20.58 14.13
CA ASP A 355 2.40 21.08 14.10
C ASP A 355 3.41 19.98 14.48
N LEU A 356 2.97 18.92 15.16
CA LEU A 356 3.76 17.71 15.42
C LEU A 356 2.99 16.45 15.00
N ILE A 357 3.62 15.62 14.18
CA ILE A 357 3.09 14.34 13.70
C ILE A 357 4.00 13.21 14.20
N VAL A 358 3.40 12.19 14.81
CA VAL A 358 4.11 11.02 15.35
C VAL A 358 3.60 9.76 14.69
N ILE A 359 4.51 8.97 14.10
CA ILE A 359 4.21 7.67 13.49
C ILE A 359 4.96 6.56 14.24
N ASP A 360 4.25 5.67 14.96
CA ASP A 360 4.84 4.50 15.64
C ASP A 360 4.73 3.22 14.81
N GLU A 361 5.59 2.24 15.11
CA GLU A 361 5.86 1.06 14.28
C GLU A 361 6.23 1.42 12.81
N ALA A 362 7.00 2.52 12.63
CA ALA A 362 7.38 3.08 11.33
C ALA A 362 8.21 2.14 10.44
N SER A 363 8.77 1.05 10.99
CA SER A 363 9.38 -0.05 10.22
C SER A 363 8.38 -0.75 9.30
N MET A 364 7.07 -0.65 9.59
CA MET A 364 6.00 -1.18 8.76
C MET A 364 5.57 -0.25 7.60
N LEU A 365 6.17 0.94 7.44
CA LEU A 365 5.87 1.86 6.33
C LEU A 365 6.50 1.37 5.02
N ASP A 366 5.67 1.19 3.98
CA ASP A 366 6.15 1.04 2.60
C ASP A 366 6.31 2.41 1.92
N VAL A 367 7.07 2.45 0.81
CA VAL A 367 7.39 3.68 0.08
C VAL A 367 6.14 4.41 -0.45
N GLN A 368 5.07 3.71 -0.84
CA GLN A 368 3.85 4.34 -1.34
C GLN A 368 3.04 4.99 -0.20
N LEU A 369 2.97 4.35 0.97
CA LEU A 369 2.31 4.90 2.14
C LEU A 369 3.12 6.06 2.75
N ALA A 370 4.45 5.94 2.79
CA ALA A 370 5.34 6.99 3.25
C ALA A 370 5.28 8.23 2.34
N ALA A 371 5.41 8.06 1.01
CA ALA A 371 5.30 9.18 0.06
C ALA A 371 3.96 9.92 0.18
N ARG A 372 2.85 9.17 0.32
CA ARG A 372 1.51 9.75 0.52
C ARG A 372 1.33 10.43 1.88
N LEU A 373 2.10 10.04 2.90
CA LEU A 373 2.14 10.74 4.18
C LEU A 373 2.89 12.05 4.00
N THR A 374 4.16 11.99 3.58
CA THR A 374 5.06 13.15 3.54
C THR A 374 4.57 14.26 2.62
N ALA A 375 4.01 13.91 1.45
CA ALA A 375 3.42 14.85 0.51
C ALA A 375 2.23 15.65 1.08
N ALA A 376 1.56 15.10 2.11
CA ALA A 376 0.45 15.74 2.79
C ALA A 376 0.86 16.46 4.09
N ILE A 377 2.14 16.43 4.48
CA ILE A 377 2.66 17.20 5.62
C ILE A 377 3.05 18.61 5.16
N ARG A 378 2.45 19.63 5.81
CA ARG A 378 2.78 21.04 5.63
C ARG A 378 4.23 21.32 5.98
N THR A 379 4.95 22.04 5.12
CA THR A 379 6.33 22.49 5.38
C THR A 379 6.42 23.26 6.70
N GLY A 380 7.43 22.92 7.52
CA GLY A 380 7.62 23.46 8.88
C GLY A 380 6.98 22.61 10.00
N CYS A 381 5.98 21.78 9.69
CA CYS A 381 5.44 20.80 10.64
C CYS A 381 6.50 19.73 10.95
N HIS A 382 6.52 19.28 12.20
CA HIS A 382 7.45 18.27 12.69
C HIS A 382 6.96 16.85 12.44
N LEU A 383 7.85 15.96 12.03
CA LEU A 383 7.62 14.54 11.83
C LEU A 383 8.59 13.72 12.68
N LEU A 384 8.06 13.01 13.67
CA LEU A 384 8.77 11.98 14.41
C LEU A 384 8.38 10.59 13.89
N LEU A 385 9.35 9.85 13.36
CA LEU A 385 9.21 8.43 13.03
C LEU A 385 9.74 7.59 14.20
N VAL A 386 8.87 6.80 14.82
CA VAL A 386 9.21 5.85 15.89
C VAL A 386 9.14 4.42 15.35
N GLY A 387 10.17 3.63 15.60
CA GLY A 387 10.18 2.25 15.16
C GLY A 387 11.29 1.41 15.78
N ASP A 388 11.59 0.33 15.07
CA ASP A 388 12.52 -0.71 15.50
C ASP A 388 13.05 -1.36 14.21
N THR A 389 14.34 -1.23 13.93
CA THR A 389 14.98 -1.76 12.71
C THR A 389 15.07 -3.28 12.70
N ASP A 390 14.96 -3.87 13.90
CA ASP A 390 15.19 -5.28 14.15
C ASP A 390 13.87 -6.08 14.14
N GLN A 391 12.74 -5.37 13.99
CA GLN A 391 11.45 -5.93 13.64
C GLN A 391 11.33 -6.24 12.13
N LEU A 392 10.26 -6.95 11.75
CA LEU A 392 9.95 -7.20 10.34
C LEU A 392 9.74 -5.89 9.57
N PRO A 393 10.26 -5.78 8.33
CA PRO A 393 10.00 -4.63 7.47
C PRO A 393 8.55 -4.59 6.99
N SER A 394 8.20 -3.52 6.26
CA SER A 394 6.91 -3.41 5.59
C SER A 394 6.61 -4.62 4.67
N VAL A 395 5.33 -4.93 4.52
CA VAL A 395 4.85 -5.96 3.56
C VAL A 395 4.84 -5.41 2.12
N GLY A 396 4.88 -4.08 1.98
CA GLY A 396 4.98 -3.40 0.69
C GLY A 396 6.43 -3.20 0.23
N PRO A 397 6.65 -2.41 -0.83
CA PRO A 397 7.97 -2.14 -1.37
C PRO A 397 8.80 -1.13 -0.55
N GLY A 398 10.09 -1.42 -0.38
CA GLY A 398 11.09 -0.55 0.25
C GLY A 398 11.25 -0.74 1.77
N ARG A 399 12.33 -0.17 2.33
CA ARG A 399 12.72 -0.32 3.75
C ARG A 399 12.86 1.04 4.43
N VAL A 400 11.90 1.96 4.17
CA VAL A 400 11.91 3.40 4.50
C VAL A 400 12.64 3.76 5.81
N LEU A 401 12.33 3.10 6.93
CA LEU A 401 13.00 3.38 8.21
C LEU A 401 14.50 3.07 8.19
N ARG A 402 14.94 1.92 7.64
CA ARG A 402 16.37 1.58 7.50
C ARG A 402 17.04 2.51 6.49
N ASP A 403 16.36 2.84 5.40
CA ASP A 403 16.91 3.68 4.33
C ASP A 403 17.12 5.14 4.82
N LEU A 404 16.19 5.69 5.61
CA LEU A 404 16.38 6.98 6.31
C LEU A 404 17.50 6.93 7.36
N LEU A 405 17.70 5.78 8.02
CA LEU A 405 18.81 5.58 8.95
C LEU A 405 20.16 5.38 8.23
N ALA A 406 20.21 5.21 6.92
CA ALA A 406 21.46 5.30 6.16
C ALA A 406 21.90 6.76 5.92
N VAL A 407 21.01 7.75 6.01
CA VAL A 407 21.31 9.17 5.73
C VAL A 407 21.87 9.87 6.97
N PRO A 408 23.15 10.26 7.03
CA PRO A 408 23.79 10.74 8.27
C PRO A 408 23.13 11.97 8.88
N ASP A 409 22.66 12.89 8.04
CA ASP A 409 22.14 14.20 8.45
C ASP A 409 20.75 14.13 9.13
N ILE A 410 20.02 13.01 8.99
CA ILE A 410 18.69 12.83 9.60
C ILE A 410 18.83 12.68 11.13
N PRO A 411 18.32 13.66 11.93
CA PRO A 411 18.45 13.66 13.38
C PRO A 411 17.77 12.45 14.00
N ARG A 412 18.46 11.79 14.93
CA ARG A 412 18.03 10.50 15.46
C ARG A 412 18.48 10.22 16.88
N THR A 413 17.79 9.28 17.51
CA THR A 413 18.11 8.71 18.81
C THR A 413 17.79 7.22 18.82
N HIS A 414 18.73 6.41 19.31
CA HIS A 414 18.55 4.97 19.52
C HIS A 414 18.57 4.70 21.02
N LEU A 415 17.46 4.21 21.59
CA LEU A 415 17.40 3.87 23.01
C LEU A 415 18.09 2.53 23.27
N THR A 416 19.19 2.53 24.03
CA THR A 416 19.94 1.33 24.40
C THR A 416 19.56 0.78 25.78
N HIS A 417 19.12 1.64 26.71
CA HIS A 417 18.88 1.24 28.09
C HIS A 417 17.55 0.46 28.27
N ILE A 418 17.63 -0.77 28.78
CA ILE A 418 16.48 -1.66 28.98
C ILE A 418 15.94 -1.52 30.41
N PHE A 419 14.64 -1.22 30.55
CA PHE A 419 14.02 -0.96 31.86
C PHE A 419 13.19 -2.14 32.40
N ARG A 420 13.07 -3.25 31.64
CA ARG A 420 12.11 -4.33 31.93
C ARG A 420 12.77 -5.45 32.74
N GLN A 421 12.39 -5.59 34.00
CA GLN A 421 13.06 -6.46 34.99
C GLN A 421 12.18 -7.61 35.54
N ASP A 422 11.10 -8.00 34.88
CA ASP A 422 10.44 -9.28 35.21
C ASP A 422 11.32 -10.44 34.74
N ASP A 423 11.67 -11.40 35.61
CA ASP A 423 12.57 -12.53 35.28
C ASP A 423 12.14 -13.30 34.01
N GLN A 424 10.84 -13.50 33.83
CA GLN A 424 10.29 -14.18 32.64
C GLN A 424 10.40 -13.33 31.36
N SER A 425 10.36 -12.00 31.48
CA SER A 425 10.58 -11.08 30.36
C SER A 425 12.05 -10.94 30.00
N ALA A 426 12.95 -10.96 30.99
CA ALA A 426 14.39 -10.83 30.80
C ALA A 426 14.93 -11.94 29.86
N ALA A 427 14.50 -13.19 30.06
CA ALA A 427 14.86 -14.30 29.19
C ALA A 427 14.34 -14.17 27.74
N ILE A 428 13.24 -13.46 27.50
CA ILE A 428 12.74 -13.16 26.14
C ILE A 428 13.60 -12.08 25.49
N ILE A 429 13.99 -11.05 26.25
CA ILE A 429 14.79 -9.93 25.76
C ILE A 429 16.22 -10.37 25.44
N ASP A 430 16.88 -11.14 26.33
CA ASP A 430 18.18 -11.75 26.02
C ASP A 430 18.09 -12.65 24.78
N ASN A 431 17.07 -13.50 24.68
CA ASN A 431 16.89 -14.35 23.51
C ASN A 431 16.65 -13.58 22.21
N ALA A 432 16.04 -12.39 22.24
CA ALA A 432 15.99 -11.49 21.09
C ALA A 432 17.38 -10.94 20.74
N HIS A 433 18.12 -10.41 21.72
CA HIS A 433 19.48 -9.88 21.54
C HIS A 433 20.48 -10.97 21.06
N ARG A 434 20.25 -12.24 21.42
CA ARG A 434 21.00 -13.39 20.91
C ARG A 434 20.71 -13.64 19.44
N ILE A 435 19.45 -13.61 19.01
CA ILE A 435 19.06 -13.79 17.60
C ILE A 435 19.72 -12.72 16.72
N LEU A 436 19.77 -11.46 17.17
CA LEU A 436 20.45 -10.36 16.47
C LEU A 436 21.96 -10.56 16.34
N ARG A 437 22.57 -11.32 17.25
CA ARG A 437 23.99 -11.73 17.20
C ARG A 437 24.20 -13.06 16.45
N GLY A 438 23.18 -13.57 15.76
CA GLY A 438 23.22 -14.88 15.08
C GLY A 438 23.28 -16.09 16.03
N LEU A 439 23.07 -15.89 17.34
CA LEU A 439 23.14 -16.93 18.36
C LEU A 439 21.76 -17.58 18.60
N PRO A 440 21.67 -18.90 18.75
CA PRO A 440 20.40 -19.56 19.05
C PRO A 440 19.87 -19.16 20.44
N PRO A 441 18.55 -18.99 20.61
CA PRO A 441 17.95 -18.61 21.89
C PRO A 441 18.02 -19.78 22.89
N LEU A 442 18.41 -19.49 24.13
CA LEU A 442 18.56 -20.46 25.21
C LEU A 442 17.19 -20.99 25.67
N PRO A 443 17.08 -22.30 26.00
CA PRO A 443 15.85 -22.88 26.52
C PRO A 443 15.64 -22.52 27.99
N ALA A 444 14.68 -21.64 28.28
CA ALA A 444 14.21 -21.35 29.63
C ALA A 444 12.87 -22.11 29.93
N PRO A 445 12.66 -22.67 31.14
CA PRO A 445 11.42 -23.38 31.47
C PRO A 445 10.19 -22.47 31.38
N GLY A 446 9.20 -22.86 30.56
CA GLY A 446 7.96 -22.09 30.36
C GLY A 446 8.08 -20.85 29.46
N VAL A 447 9.27 -20.54 28.96
CA VAL A 447 9.56 -19.30 28.20
C VAL A 447 10.04 -19.63 26.78
N PHE A 448 10.06 -18.62 25.89
CA PHE A 448 10.62 -18.69 24.55
C PHE A 448 12.08 -19.19 24.55
N GLY A 449 12.42 -20.14 23.68
CA GLY A 449 13.76 -20.71 23.55
C GLY A 449 13.83 -21.86 22.54
N CYS A 450 15.03 -22.23 22.10
CA CYS A 450 15.22 -23.29 21.11
C CYS A 450 15.13 -24.69 21.74
N ARG A 451 14.40 -25.62 21.09
CA ARG A 451 14.42 -27.05 21.43
C ARG A 451 14.91 -27.84 20.21
N PRO A 452 16.12 -28.44 20.24
CA PRO A 452 16.62 -29.23 19.12
C PRO A 452 15.77 -30.48 18.92
N TRP A 453 15.30 -30.68 17.69
CA TRP A 453 14.41 -31.79 17.36
C TRP A 453 15.23 -33.09 17.26
N LYS A 454 15.09 -34.00 18.24
CA LYS A 454 15.91 -35.23 18.39
C LYS A 454 15.83 -36.25 17.25
N THR A 455 15.04 -35.99 16.21
CA THR A 455 14.89 -36.82 15.01
C THR A 455 14.15 -36.00 13.96
N PRO A 456 14.74 -35.66 12.81
CA PRO A 456 14.06 -34.86 11.79
C PRO A 456 12.95 -35.66 11.11
N LYS A 457 11.74 -35.64 11.69
CA LYS A 457 10.53 -36.04 10.96
C LYS A 457 10.36 -35.06 9.79
N PRO A 458 10.12 -35.53 8.55
CA PRO A 458 9.82 -34.63 7.45
C PRO A 458 8.58 -33.81 7.80
N LEU A 459 8.66 -32.48 7.62
CA LEU A 459 7.50 -31.60 7.77
C LEU A 459 6.37 -32.14 6.88
N PRO A 460 5.15 -32.32 7.40
CA PRO A 460 4.07 -32.88 6.61
C PRO A 460 3.77 -31.95 5.44
N LYS A 461 3.91 -32.45 4.20
CA LYS A 461 3.66 -31.69 2.95
C LYS A 461 2.21 -31.19 2.78
N LYS A 462 1.34 -31.37 3.79
CA LYS A 462 -0.05 -30.91 3.85
C LYS A 462 -0.29 -30.21 5.20
N SER A 463 -0.17 -28.88 5.23
CA SER A 463 -0.62 -28.03 6.34
C SER A 463 -0.78 -26.56 5.93
N TRP A 464 0.14 -26.03 5.12
CA TRP A 464 0.13 -24.63 4.68
C TRP A 464 -1.09 -24.24 3.84
N ASN A 465 -1.63 -25.15 3.02
CA ASN A 465 -2.81 -24.91 2.18
C ASN A 465 -4.14 -25.25 2.88
N SER A 466 -4.14 -25.47 4.20
CA SER A 466 -5.34 -25.85 4.98
C SER A 466 -5.55 -25.00 6.23
N LEU A 467 -4.99 -23.79 6.27
CA LEU A 467 -5.54 -22.72 7.10
C LEU A 467 -6.82 -22.19 6.43
N PRO A 468 -7.95 -22.03 7.14
CA PRO A 468 -9.12 -21.40 6.55
C PRO A 468 -8.80 -19.94 6.17
N PRO A 469 -9.35 -19.42 5.05
CA PRO A 469 -9.21 -18.01 4.72
C PRO A 469 -9.77 -17.17 5.87
N ALA A 470 -9.05 -16.12 6.27
CA ALA A 470 -9.40 -15.30 7.43
C ALA A 470 -10.84 -14.77 7.30
N SER A 471 -11.74 -15.32 8.11
CA SER A 471 -13.15 -14.98 8.08
C SER A 471 -13.33 -13.52 8.51
N ARG A 472 -14.07 -12.75 7.70
CA ARG A 472 -14.49 -11.40 8.08
C ARG A 472 -15.28 -11.52 9.38
N THR A 473 -14.87 -10.78 10.41
CA THR A 473 -15.51 -10.81 11.73
C THR A 473 -16.87 -10.13 11.69
N THR A 474 -17.91 -10.87 11.28
CA THR A 474 -19.29 -10.55 11.65
C THR A 474 -19.43 -10.73 13.17
N SER A 475 -19.90 -9.70 13.85
CA SER A 475 -20.02 -9.65 15.30
C SER A 475 -21.19 -10.50 15.82
N THR A 476 -20.92 -11.49 16.66
CA THR A 476 -21.89 -12.14 17.57
C THR A 476 -21.24 -12.41 18.94
N PRO A 477 -22.02 -12.46 20.03
CA PRO A 477 -21.52 -12.19 21.38
C PRO A 477 -20.97 -13.41 22.14
N TYR A 478 -20.26 -13.13 23.24
CA TYR A 478 -19.76 -14.12 24.19
C TYR A 478 -20.90 -14.99 24.80
N PRO A 479 -20.68 -16.30 24.99
CA PRO A 479 -21.58 -17.13 25.79
C PRO A 479 -21.44 -16.84 27.28
N THR A 480 -22.56 -16.65 27.97
CA THR A 480 -22.62 -16.46 29.43
C THR A 480 -22.35 -17.77 30.18
N THR A 481 -21.56 -17.71 31.25
CA THR A 481 -21.36 -18.85 32.16
C THR A 481 -22.62 -19.16 32.96
N SER A 482 -23.08 -20.41 32.92
CA SER A 482 -24.19 -20.90 33.73
C SER A 482 -23.76 -21.23 35.16
N LYS A 483 -24.67 -21.01 36.13
CA LYS A 483 -24.46 -21.28 37.56
C LYS A 483 -24.82 -22.72 37.94
N SER A 484 -24.31 -23.18 39.08
CA SER A 484 -24.83 -24.35 39.81
C SER A 484 -25.36 -23.92 41.18
N SER A 485 -26.44 -24.58 41.64
CA SER A 485 -26.88 -24.76 43.06
C SER A 485 -26.82 -23.54 44.01
N ALA A 486 -27.92 -22.83 44.29
CA ALA A 486 -29.00 -23.14 45.26
C ALA A 486 -28.71 -22.58 46.69
N PRO A 487 -29.69 -22.35 47.61
CA PRO A 487 -31.13 -22.67 47.63
C PRO A 487 -32.06 -21.41 47.65
N PRO A 488 -33.40 -21.49 47.87
CA PRO A 488 -34.35 -20.40 47.54
C PRO A 488 -34.91 -19.59 48.73
N GLY A 489 -35.49 -18.40 48.45
CA GLY A 489 -36.36 -17.67 49.39
C GLY A 489 -36.89 -16.31 48.89
N ALA A 490 -38.18 -16.04 49.17
CA ALA A 490 -38.91 -14.76 49.09
C ALA A 490 -39.18 -14.08 47.71
N THR A 491 -40.34 -13.43 47.61
CA THR A 491 -40.88 -12.65 46.47
C THR A 491 -40.79 -11.12 46.69
N PRO A 492 -40.92 -10.29 45.63
CA PRO A 492 -40.65 -8.85 45.69
C PRO A 492 -41.91 -7.95 45.73
N PRO A 493 -41.71 -6.66 46.05
CA PRO A 493 -42.19 -5.52 45.25
C PRO A 493 -40.99 -4.79 44.58
N GLY A 494 -41.14 -3.93 43.58
CA GLY A 494 -42.33 -3.33 42.98
C GLY A 494 -42.15 -1.81 42.84
N LEU A 495 -42.75 -1.18 41.82
CA LEU A 495 -42.60 0.25 41.41
C LEU A 495 -41.31 0.60 40.62
N SER A 496 -41.27 1.73 39.91
CA SER A 496 -41.88 2.00 38.59
C SER A 496 -41.69 3.47 38.16
N ARG A 497 -41.34 3.72 36.88
CA ARG A 497 -41.39 5.06 36.20
C ARG A 497 -40.41 6.12 36.78
N SER A 498 -40.02 7.21 36.11
CA SER A 498 -40.17 7.66 34.70
C SER A 498 -39.09 8.71 34.36
N THR A 499 -38.88 9.01 33.07
CA THR A 499 -38.21 10.24 32.59
C THR A 499 -39.09 11.49 32.81
N PRO A 500 -38.52 12.71 32.76
CA PRO A 500 -38.56 13.49 31.51
C PRO A 500 -37.27 14.32 31.25
N ALA A 501 -37.29 15.19 30.23
CA ALA A 501 -36.19 16.10 29.86
C ALA A 501 -36.72 17.51 29.52
N CYS A 502 -35.89 18.57 29.61
CA CYS A 502 -35.99 19.82 28.83
C CYS A 502 -34.78 20.77 28.99
N ARG A 503 -34.64 21.72 28.05
CA ARG A 503 -33.84 22.99 28.13
C ARG A 503 -34.77 24.17 28.50
N PRO A 504 -34.29 25.41 28.80
CA PRO A 504 -34.09 26.42 27.72
C PRO A 504 -33.01 27.54 27.93
N ASP A 505 -32.54 28.05 26.79
CA ASP A 505 -32.20 29.45 26.35
C ASP A 505 -31.30 30.52 27.03
N SER A 506 -30.67 31.29 26.11
CA SER A 506 -30.18 32.70 26.19
C SER A 506 -28.84 32.98 26.93
N THR A 507 -28.02 34.01 26.62
CA THR A 507 -28.18 35.27 25.85
C THR A 507 -26.96 35.61 24.92
N ARG A 508 -26.93 36.80 24.28
CA ARG A 508 -25.91 37.29 23.30
C ARG A 508 -25.70 38.81 23.45
N PRO A 509 -24.50 39.37 23.20
CA PRO A 509 -24.32 40.37 22.09
C PRO A 509 -22.95 40.22 21.37
N HIS A 510 -22.78 40.38 20.05
CA HIS A 510 -23.00 41.52 19.11
C HIS A 510 -21.85 42.55 19.00
N LEU A 511 -21.07 42.44 17.91
CA LEU A 511 -20.32 43.44 17.13
C LEU A 511 -19.77 42.68 15.89
N ALA A 512 -19.56 43.21 14.69
CA ALA A 512 -20.09 44.27 13.83
C ALA A 512 -19.14 44.30 12.61
N SER A 513 -19.62 44.43 11.37
CA SER A 513 -18.75 44.43 10.17
C SER A 513 -19.39 45.11 8.94
N PRO A 514 -18.56 45.70 8.04
CA PRO A 514 -18.86 45.93 6.61
C PRO A 514 -18.05 44.92 5.74
N SER A 515 -18.52 44.29 4.65
CA SER A 515 -19.09 44.81 3.37
C SER A 515 -18.05 45.60 2.55
N THR A 516 -17.78 45.40 1.25
CA THR A 516 -18.39 44.62 0.12
C THR A 516 -17.27 44.13 -0.85
N THR A 517 -17.39 43.51 -2.05
CA THR A 517 -18.48 43.04 -2.97
C THR A 517 -17.92 41.97 -3.97
N THR A 518 -18.77 41.35 -4.81
CA THR A 518 -18.50 40.77 -6.18
C THR A 518 -17.27 39.85 -6.42
N LYS A 519 -17.45 38.58 -6.79
CA LYS A 519 -17.73 38.06 -8.16
C LYS A 519 -16.67 38.41 -9.23
N ASP A 520 -15.96 37.42 -9.78
CA ASP A 520 -16.40 36.70 -11.02
C ASP A 520 -15.52 35.47 -11.34
N THR A 521 -15.87 34.72 -12.39
CA THR A 521 -15.30 33.40 -12.77
C THR A 521 -14.40 33.44 -14.00
N SER A 522 -13.27 32.70 -13.99
CA SER A 522 -12.71 32.06 -15.20
C SER A 522 -11.62 31.02 -14.91
N PHE A 523 -11.70 29.85 -15.57
CA PHE A 523 -10.55 28.99 -15.85
C PHE A 523 -9.64 29.65 -16.90
N VAL A 524 -8.33 29.36 -16.90
CA VAL A 524 -7.53 29.11 -18.12
C VAL A 524 -6.17 28.45 -17.79
N SER A 525 -5.54 27.87 -18.82
CA SER A 525 -4.44 26.89 -18.81
C SER A 525 -3.08 27.33 -18.26
N VAL A 526 -2.35 26.32 -17.75
CA VAL A 526 -0.88 26.27 -17.64
C VAL A 526 -0.20 26.55 -18.99
N THR A 527 0.82 27.41 -19.01
CA THR A 527 2.08 27.21 -19.78
C THR A 527 3.10 28.30 -19.45
N ALA A 528 4.29 27.91 -18.99
CA ALA A 528 5.46 28.79 -18.92
C ALA A 528 6.73 27.96 -19.14
N SER A 529 7.39 28.17 -20.27
CA SER A 529 8.70 27.57 -20.56
C SER A 529 9.81 28.54 -20.16
N CYS A 530 10.90 28.03 -19.60
CA CYS A 530 12.15 28.78 -19.46
C CYS A 530 13.34 27.90 -19.89
N ARG A 531 14.13 28.42 -20.81
CA ARG A 531 15.43 27.88 -21.23
C ARG A 531 16.47 29.00 -21.12
N SER A 532 17.73 28.61 -20.90
CA SER A 532 18.95 29.43 -21.03
C SER A 532 19.11 30.55 -19.96
N ALA A 533 20.31 31.09 -19.70
CA ALA A 533 21.58 30.93 -20.44
C ALA A 533 22.84 31.04 -19.55
N THR A 534 23.97 30.49 -20.06
CA THR A 534 25.40 30.85 -19.82
C THR A 534 25.99 30.79 -18.39
N SER A 535 27.11 30.11 -18.06
CA SER A 535 28.46 29.93 -18.68
C SER A 535 29.46 31.08 -18.38
N PRO A 536 30.80 30.87 -18.48
CA PRO A 536 31.62 29.71 -18.06
C PRO A 536 33.00 30.09 -17.42
N THR A 537 33.78 29.12 -16.92
CA THR A 537 35.24 29.33 -16.68
C THR A 537 36.09 28.11 -17.05
N ALA A 538 37.27 28.40 -17.62
CA ALA A 538 38.32 27.49 -18.12
C ALA A 538 39.19 26.84 -17.01
N ALA A 539 40.16 25.96 -17.26
CA ALA A 539 40.39 24.88 -18.26
C ALA A 539 41.82 24.31 -18.04
N ARG A 540 42.09 23.04 -18.37
CA ARG A 540 43.40 22.58 -18.89
C ARG A 540 43.41 21.14 -19.39
N THR A 541 44.14 20.88 -20.48
CA THR A 541 44.46 19.57 -21.04
C THR A 541 45.97 19.33 -21.00
N VAL A 542 46.40 18.10 -20.69
CA VAL A 542 47.73 17.52 -20.98
C VAL A 542 47.53 16.04 -21.31
N SER A 543 48.39 15.43 -22.12
CA SER A 543 48.19 14.12 -22.78
C SER A 543 49.32 13.12 -22.52
N SER A 544 49.01 11.81 -22.64
CA SER A 544 49.92 10.66 -22.94
C SER A 544 51.03 10.35 -21.89
N THR A 545 51.43 9.12 -21.54
CA THR A 545 51.48 7.79 -22.24
C THR A 545 51.44 6.59 -21.26
N ASP A 546 51.09 5.39 -21.76
CA ASP A 546 51.33 4.03 -21.17
C ASP A 546 52.84 3.64 -21.11
N PRO A 547 53.33 2.46 -20.58
CA PRO A 547 52.69 1.14 -20.29
C PRO A 547 53.21 0.42 -18.99
N PRO A 548 53.24 -0.94 -18.86
CA PRO A 548 52.22 -2.00 -18.97
C PRO A 548 52.03 -2.83 -17.64
N ALA A 549 51.21 -3.89 -17.67
CA ALA A 549 50.86 -4.75 -16.51
C ALA A 549 51.61 -6.12 -16.43
N PRO A 550 51.61 -6.80 -15.25
CA PRO A 550 52.04 -8.20 -15.08
C PRO A 550 50.88 -9.21 -14.85
N SER A 551 51.15 -10.48 -15.13
CA SER A 551 50.20 -11.62 -15.07
C SER A 551 50.36 -12.50 -13.79
N PRO A 552 49.41 -13.41 -13.45
CA PRO A 552 49.31 -14.00 -12.11
C PRO A 552 50.11 -15.32 -11.87
N PRO A 553 50.39 -15.69 -10.61
CA PRO A 553 51.03 -16.95 -10.22
C PRO A 553 50.05 -18.14 -10.09
N SER A 554 50.59 -19.36 -10.09
CA SER A 554 49.86 -20.64 -10.18
C SER A 554 49.80 -21.46 -8.88
N THR A 555 48.93 -22.48 -8.87
CA THR A 555 48.69 -23.43 -7.76
C THR A 555 49.75 -24.51 -7.59
N PRO A 556 49.97 -25.01 -6.35
CA PRO A 556 50.42 -26.39 -6.16
C PRO A 556 49.63 -27.21 -5.10
N LYS A 557 49.47 -28.50 -5.41
CA LYS A 557 49.15 -29.67 -4.57
C LYS A 557 49.63 -30.92 -5.34
N PRO A 558 49.77 -32.13 -4.76
CA PRO A 558 49.49 -32.58 -3.38
C PRO A 558 50.72 -33.21 -2.68
N THR A 559 50.57 -33.83 -1.49
CA THR A 559 50.84 -35.27 -1.23
C THR A 559 50.52 -35.71 0.22
N SER A 560 49.98 -36.93 0.35
CA SER A 560 50.03 -37.93 1.45
C SER A 560 50.16 -37.57 2.95
N SER A 561 49.30 -38.22 3.74
CA SER A 561 49.40 -38.56 5.17
C SER A 561 50.59 -39.52 5.48
N PRO A 562 50.89 -39.94 6.75
CA PRO A 562 49.95 -40.53 7.72
C PRO A 562 49.17 -39.56 8.62
#